data_AF-A0AAV6XEP4-F1
#
_entry.id   AF-A0AAV6XEP4-F1
#
_cell.length_a   1.000
_cell.length_b   1.000
_cell.length_c   1.000
_cell.angle_alpha   90.00
_cell.angle_beta   90.00
_cell.angle_gamma   90.00
#
_symmetry.space_group_name_H-M   'P 1'
#
loop_
_entity.id
_entity.type
_entity.pdbx_description
1 polymer ?
#
loop_
_entity_poly.entity_id
_entity_poly.type
_entity_poly.pdbx_seq_one_letter_code
_entity_poly.pdbx_strand_id
1 'polypeptide(L)'
;MSLPLTNPRNPSRLPPPFATPQSLSDWLKPRLAADSFGSWGVKPGTKNVHNLWLEIAEGETLLADSIPPVRTVEVVIVRIIRNDGKVLIESHQELSNGVVRNRRRPLSEKMKPGESVEAAVYRAVKEELGSLVKIESLRNLDDEICNNVSGNVMILPGSYTKKVEERVSASYPGLPACYVLHTVDAEVEGLPEGEFCTEEIEEYGDFSERGLADCAVSCKRHYWKWVDSESV
;
A
#
# COMPACT_ATOMS: atom_id res chain seq x y z
N MET A 1 -51.23 -2.67 -5.66
CA MET A 1 -50.62 -2.57 -4.31
C MET A 1 -49.44 -3.51 -4.31
N SER A 2 -48.24 -2.98 -4.51
CA SER A 2 -47.02 -3.78 -4.64
C SER A 2 -46.19 -3.57 -3.37
N LEU A 3 -45.91 -4.66 -2.67
CA LEU A 3 -45.10 -4.68 -1.45
C LEU A 3 -43.65 -4.25 -1.79
N PRO A 4 -42.99 -3.43 -0.95
CA PRO A 4 -41.60 -3.08 -1.18
C PRO A 4 -40.70 -4.28 -0.87
N LEU A 5 -39.81 -4.59 -1.81
CA LEU A 5 -38.72 -5.54 -1.62
C LEU A 5 -37.83 -5.08 -0.46
N THR A 6 -37.76 -5.91 0.58
CA THR A 6 -36.79 -5.78 1.65
C THR A 6 -35.38 -5.99 1.12
N ASN A 7 -34.58 -4.93 1.14
CA ASN A 7 -33.15 -4.93 0.86
C ASN A 7 -32.44 -5.90 1.84
N PRO A 8 -31.64 -6.88 1.38
CA PRO A 8 -30.91 -7.76 2.28
C PRO A 8 -29.89 -6.94 3.09
N ARG A 9 -29.95 -7.13 4.40
CA ARG A 9 -29.18 -6.41 5.42
C ARG A 9 -27.69 -6.49 5.12
N ASN A 10 -27.11 -5.35 4.78
CA ASN A 10 -25.68 -5.12 4.90
C ASN A 10 -25.34 -5.27 6.40
N PRO A 11 -24.42 -6.15 6.83
CA PRO A 11 -24.04 -6.22 8.24
C PRO A 11 -23.48 -4.85 8.63
N SER A 12 -24.11 -4.26 9.64
CA SER A 12 -23.80 -3.00 10.31
C SER A 12 -22.34 -2.51 10.12
N ARG A 13 -22.14 -1.53 9.24
CA ARG A 13 -20.94 -0.67 9.28
C ARG A 13 -21.15 0.37 10.39
N LEU A 14 -20.68 0.08 11.59
CA LEU A 14 -20.49 1.07 12.67
C LEU A 14 -18.97 1.31 12.86
N PRO A 15 -18.57 2.51 13.28
CA PRO A 15 -17.32 3.13 12.86
C PRO A 15 -16.10 2.53 13.58
N PRO A 16 -14.87 2.81 13.08
CA PRO A 16 -14.05 3.62 13.97
C PRO A 16 -13.15 4.59 13.20
N PRO A 17 -13.29 5.91 13.30
CA PRO A 17 -12.10 6.72 13.36
C PRO A 17 -11.74 6.73 14.84
N PHE A 18 -10.86 5.80 15.26
CA PHE A 18 -10.17 5.97 16.52
C PHE A 18 -9.64 7.40 16.55
N ALA A 19 -10.02 8.23 17.52
CA ALA A 19 -9.67 9.65 17.50
C ALA A 19 -8.15 9.86 17.64
N THR A 20 -7.48 8.89 18.24
CA THR A 20 -6.04 8.90 18.50
C THR A 20 -5.43 7.50 18.36
N PRO A 21 -4.10 7.39 18.12
CA PRO A 21 -3.39 6.12 18.21
C PRO A 21 -3.60 5.41 19.56
N GLN A 22 -3.75 6.16 20.65
CA GLN A 22 -4.01 5.61 21.98
C GLN A 22 -5.37 4.91 22.06
N SER A 23 -6.43 5.52 21.53
CA SER A 23 -7.76 4.89 21.48
C SER A 23 -7.80 3.62 20.63
N LEU A 24 -7.02 3.55 19.55
CA LEU A 24 -6.82 2.31 18.79
C LEU A 24 -6.09 1.26 19.64
N SER A 25 -5.00 1.65 20.32
CA SER A 25 -4.24 0.78 21.21
C SER A 25 -5.13 0.14 22.29
N ASP A 26 -5.94 0.95 22.97
CA ASP A 26 -6.81 0.48 24.04
C ASP A 26 -7.92 -0.45 23.54
N TRP A 27 -8.38 -0.27 22.30
CA TRP A 27 -9.32 -1.18 21.66
C TRP A 27 -8.67 -2.52 21.26
N LEU A 28 -7.41 -2.51 20.82
CA LEU A 28 -6.65 -3.70 20.39
C LEU A 28 -6.16 -4.56 21.56
N LYS A 29 -5.69 -3.94 22.65
CA LYS A 29 -5.11 -4.64 23.82
C LYS A 29 -5.93 -5.84 24.33
N PRO A 30 -7.25 -5.74 24.56
CA PRO A 30 -8.04 -6.88 25.04
C PRO A 30 -8.37 -7.91 23.94
N ARG A 31 -8.06 -7.63 22.67
CA ARG A 31 -8.45 -8.46 21.52
C ARG A 31 -7.28 -9.19 20.84
N LEU A 32 -6.04 -8.86 21.20
CA LEU A 32 -4.82 -9.45 20.67
C LEU A 32 -3.98 -10.07 21.78
N ALA A 33 -3.18 -11.09 21.44
CA ALA A 33 -2.22 -11.67 22.38
C ALA A 33 -1.14 -10.63 22.73
N ALA A 34 -0.85 -10.49 24.03
CA ALA A 34 0.02 -9.43 24.55
C ALA A 34 1.46 -9.50 24.02
N ASP A 35 1.98 -10.71 23.80
CA ASP A 35 3.30 -10.96 23.22
C ASP A 35 3.38 -10.49 21.75
N SER A 36 2.36 -10.80 20.96
CA SER A 36 2.26 -10.43 19.56
C SER A 36 2.09 -8.92 19.42
N PHE A 37 1.16 -8.32 20.16
CA PHE A 37 0.91 -6.88 20.14
C PHE A 37 2.10 -6.08 20.68
N GLY A 38 2.74 -6.56 21.76
CA GLY A 38 3.93 -5.93 22.33
C GLY A 38 5.16 -5.94 21.42
N SER A 39 5.15 -6.74 20.34
CA SER A 39 6.24 -6.78 19.36
C SER A 39 6.19 -5.64 18.33
N TRP A 40 5.07 -4.94 18.21
CA TRP A 40 4.85 -3.92 17.17
C TRP A 40 5.74 -2.69 17.38
N GLY A 41 6.52 -2.33 16.36
CA GLY A 41 7.52 -1.24 16.45
C GLY A 41 8.78 -1.59 17.23
N VAL A 42 8.83 -2.76 17.86
CA VAL A 42 10.01 -3.25 18.62
C VAL A 42 10.76 -4.30 17.79
N LYS A 43 10.04 -5.26 17.22
CA LYS A 43 10.63 -6.30 16.36
C LYS A 43 10.98 -5.70 14.99
N PRO A 44 12.20 -5.94 14.46
CA PRO A 44 12.59 -5.44 13.14
C PRO A 44 11.59 -5.79 12.04
N GLY A 45 11.24 -4.79 11.22
CA GLY A 45 10.33 -4.93 10.08
C GLY A 45 8.85 -4.82 10.40
N THR A 46 8.48 -4.69 11.68
CA THR A 46 7.09 -4.43 12.11
C THR A 46 6.76 -2.94 12.09
N LYS A 47 5.51 -2.62 11.80
CA LYS A 47 4.92 -1.29 11.96
C LYS A 47 4.37 -1.17 13.39
N ASN A 48 4.14 0.06 13.86
CA ASN A 48 3.62 0.33 15.20
C ASN A 48 2.13 0.74 15.19
N VAL A 49 1.54 1.01 16.36
CA VAL A 49 0.12 1.40 16.46
C VAL A 49 -0.18 2.72 15.73
N HIS A 50 0.77 3.67 15.68
CA HIS A 50 0.61 4.92 14.94
C HIS A 50 0.48 4.65 13.45
N ASN A 51 1.28 3.76 12.89
CA ASN A 51 1.13 3.36 11.49
C ASN A 51 -0.26 2.79 11.19
N LEU A 52 -0.75 1.86 12.01
CA LEU A 52 -2.07 1.26 11.79
C LEU A 52 -3.19 2.30 11.93
N TRP A 53 -3.03 3.23 12.88
CA TRP A 53 -3.96 4.33 13.07
C TRP A 53 -4.02 5.25 11.83
N LEU A 54 -2.86 5.62 11.27
CA LEU A 54 -2.78 6.41 10.04
C LEU A 54 -3.42 5.68 8.86
N GLU A 55 -3.14 4.39 8.68
CA GLU A 55 -3.74 3.57 7.62
C GLU A 55 -5.29 3.53 7.73
N ILE A 56 -5.83 3.52 8.95
CA ILE A 56 -7.28 3.57 9.18
C ILE A 56 -7.82 4.98 8.93
N ALA A 57 -7.10 6.02 9.37
CA ALA A 57 -7.50 7.41 9.21
C ALA A 57 -7.54 7.84 7.74
N GLU A 58 -6.59 7.37 6.94
CA GLU A 58 -6.54 7.52 5.46
C GLU A 58 -7.53 6.59 4.73
N GLY A 59 -8.16 5.65 5.46
CA GLY A 59 -9.12 4.69 4.92
C GLY A 59 -8.51 3.55 4.09
N GLU A 60 -7.18 3.44 4.06
CA GLU A 60 -6.44 2.35 3.41
C GLU A 60 -6.66 0.99 4.09
N THR A 61 -7.08 1.02 5.36
CA THR A 61 -7.29 -0.17 6.18
C THR A 61 -8.64 -0.14 6.87
N LEU A 62 -9.34 -1.27 6.82
CA LEU A 62 -10.54 -1.52 7.60
C LEU A 62 -10.25 -2.58 8.68
N LEU A 63 -10.80 -2.38 9.88
CA LEU A 63 -10.78 -3.39 10.93
C LEU A 63 -12.20 -3.93 11.15
N ALA A 64 -12.35 -5.26 11.04
CA ALA A 64 -13.56 -5.94 11.48
C ALA A 64 -13.58 -6.02 13.02
N ASP A 65 -14.75 -5.78 13.62
CA ASP A 65 -14.96 -5.96 15.07
C ASP A 65 -15.15 -7.44 15.40
N SER A 66 -14.06 -8.19 15.30
CA SER A 66 -13.93 -9.59 15.70
C SER A 66 -12.83 -9.74 16.75
N ILE A 67 -12.69 -10.95 17.30
CA ILE A 67 -11.65 -11.27 18.29
C ILE A 67 -10.91 -12.53 17.82
N PRO A 68 -9.67 -12.42 17.31
CA PRO A 68 -8.94 -11.18 17.02
C PRO A 68 -9.59 -10.37 15.87
N PRO A 69 -9.35 -9.04 15.77
CA PRO A 69 -9.80 -8.21 14.66
C PRO A 69 -9.19 -8.65 13.34
N VAL A 70 -9.93 -8.57 12.24
CA VAL A 70 -9.41 -8.84 10.90
C VAL A 70 -9.14 -7.52 10.17
N ARG A 71 -7.90 -7.34 9.71
CA ARG A 71 -7.45 -6.19 8.94
C ARG A 71 -7.67 -6.41 7.45
N THR A 72 -8.56 -5.64 6.83
CA THR A 72 -8.77 -5.69 5.38
C THR A 72 -8.01 -4.57 4.69
N VAL A 73 -7.27 -4.91 3.64
CA VAL A 73 -6.52 -3.97 2.80
C VAL A 73 -6.69 -4.31 1.34
N GLU A 74 -6.97 -3.30 0.54
CA GLU A 74 -6.93 -3.39 -0.92
C GLU A 74 -5.55 -2.92 -1.41
N VAL A 75 -4.91 -3.74 -2.24
CA VAL A 75 -3.54 -3.51 -2.71
C VAL A 75 -3.50 -3.67 -4.22
N VAL A 76 -2.96 -2.67 -4.91
CA VAL A 76 -2.59 -2.79 -6.32
C VAL A 76 -1.19 -3.40 -6.42
N ILE A 77 -1.03 -4.39 -7.28
CA ILE A 77 0.24 -5.02 -7.62
C ILE A 77 0.51 -4.70 -9.09
N VAL A 78 1.56 -3.94 -9.35
CA VAL A 78 1.97 -3.56 -10.70
C VAL A 78 3.16 -4.41 -11.10
N ARG A 79 2.94 -5.37 -11.99
CA ARG A 79 4.02 -6.11 -12.65
C ARG A 79 4.55 -5.26 -13.79
N ILE A 80 5.63 -4.53 -13.52
CA ILE A 80 6.31 -3.76 -14.56
C ILE A 80 7.15 -4.72 -15.41
N ILE A 81 6.77 -4.87 -16.67
CA ILE A 81 7.41 -5.78 -17.62
C ILE A 81 8.30 -4.97 -18.56
N ARG A 82 9.51 -5.45 -18.78
CA ARG A 82 10.46 -4.89 -19.75
C ARG A 82 10.41 -5.65 -21.07
N ASN A 83 10.87 -5.02 -22.14
CA ASN A 83 10.88 -5.58 -23.50
C ASN A 83 11.60 -6.95 -23.63
N ASP A 84 12.49 -7.31 -22.72
CA ASP A 84 13.15 -8.62 -22.66
C ASP A 84 12.38 -9.66 -21.81
N GLY A 85 11.16 -9.35 -21.40
CA GLY A 85 10.28 -10.22 -20.62
C GLY A 85 10.57 -10.23 -19.11
N LYS A 86 11.54 -9.44 -18.64
CA LYS A 86 11.85 -9.35 -17.21
C LYS A 86 10.84 -8.51 -16.46
N VAL A 87 10.65 -8.84 -15.19
CA VAL A 87 9.74 -8.15 -14.28
C VAL A 87 10.54 -7.37 -13.26
N LEU A 88 10.13 -6.13 -13.00
CA LEU A 88 10.70 -5.33 -11.92
C LEU A 88 10.17 -5.82 -10.57
N ILE A 89 11.09 -6.10 -9.64
CA ILE A 89 10.74 -6.40 -8.25
C ILE A 89 11.45 -5.45 -7.30
N GLU A 90 10.75 -5.12 -6.22
CA GLU A 90 11.32 -4.54 -5.02
C GLU A 90 12.06 -5.65 -4.27
N SER A 91 13.39 -5.62 -4.29
CA SER A 91 14.22 -6.62 -3.63
C SER A 91 14.14 -6.47 -2.10
N HIS A 92 14.38 -5.25 -1.64
CA HIS A 92 14.35 -4.85 -0.24
C HIS A 92 14.07 -3.34 -0.14
N GLN A 93 13.75 -2.92 1.07
CA GLN A 93 13.54 -1.52 1.40
C GLN A 93 14.27 -1.15 2.69
N GLU A 94 14.68 0.09 2.81
CA GLU A 94 15.23 0.70 4.02
C GLU A 94 14.12 1.54 4.69
N LEU A 95 13.85 1.25 5.96
CA LEU A 95 12.85 1.97 6.76
C LEU A 95 13.48 3.17 7.49
N SER A 96 12.65 4.10 7.96
CA SER A 96 13.09 5.30 8.69
C SER A 96 13.88 5.01 9.98
N ASN A 97 13.73 3.81 10.54
CA ASN A 97 14.50 3.34 11.69
C ASN A 97 15.78 2.58 11.31
N GLY A 98 16.20 2.63 10.04
CA GLY A 98 17.39 1.95 9.51
C GLY A 98 17.21 0.44 9.29
N VAL A 99 16.04 -0.13 9.59
CA VAL A 99 15.80 -1.56 9.38
C VAL A 99 15.61 -1.84 7.90
N VAL A 100 16.34 -2.85 7.40
CA VAL A 100 16.15 -3.39 6.06
C VAL A 100 15.10 -4.50 6.06
N ARG A 101 14.10 -4.38 5.19
CA ARG A 101 13.07 -5.40 5.01
C ARG A 101 13.16 -5.99 3.61
N ASN A 102 13.33 -7.31 3.53
CA ASN A 102 13.21 -8.05 2.28
C ASN A 102 11.75 -8.03 1.80
N ARG A 103 11.55 -7.78 0.51
CA ARG A 103 10.22 -7.63 -0.11
C ARG A 103 10.01 -8.70 -1.16
N ARG A 104 10.94 -8.78 -2.13
CA ARG A 104 10.98 -9.76 -3.23
C ARG A 104 9.64 -9.90 -3.94
N ARG A 105 9.02 -8.76 -4.25
CA ARG A 105 7.70 -8.69 -4.88
C ARG A 105 7.62 -7.54 -5.86
N PRO A 106 6.68 -7.55 -6.81
CA PRO A 106 6.43 -6.39 -7.68
C PRO A 106 6.03 -5.15 -6.87
N LEU A 107 6.04 -3.99 -7.54
CA LEU A 107 5.51 -2.74 -7.01
C LEU A 107 4.12 -2.99 -6.42
N SER A 108 3.95 -2.70 -5.12
CA SER A 108 2.77 -3.12 -4.36
C SER A 108 2.31 -2.00 -3.45
N GLU A 109 1.21 -1.36 -3.81
CA GLU A 109 0.76 -0.15 -3.16
C GLU A 109 -0.66 -0.27 -2.60
N LYS A 110 -0.91 0.29 -1.43
CA LYS A 110 -2.25 0.29 -0.82
C LYS A 110 -3.17 1.19 -1.64
N MET A 111 -4.40 0.75 -1.92
CA MET A 111 -5.37 1.57 -2.63
C MET A 111 -6.04 2.57 -1.67
N LYS A 112 -6.32 3.79 -2.16
CA LYS A 112 -7.08 4.79 -1.42
C LYS A 112 -8.60 4.54 -1.52
N PRO A 113 -9.41 5.03 -0.57
CA PRO A 113 -10.87 4.86 -0.62
C PRO A 113 -11.49 5.38 -1.92
N GLY A 114 -12.18 4.50 -2.65
CA GLY A 114 -12.87 4.85 -3.90
C GLY A 114 -11.96 5.06 -5.11
N GLU A 115 -10.66 4.83 -4.98
CA GLU A 115 -9.69 4.90 -6.09
C GLU A 115 -9.90 3.76 -7.09
N SER A 116 -9.78 4.04 -8.40
CA SER A 116 -9.78 2.99 -9.41
C SER A 116 -8.45 2.24 -9.44
N VAL A 117 -8.42 1.02 -9.99
CA VAL A 117 -7.17 0.26 -10.13
C VAL A 117 -6.17 1.03 -10.97
N GLU A 118 -6.61 1.63 -12.08
CA GLU A 118 -5.76 2.43 -12.97
C GLU A 118 -5.20 3.65 -12.24
N ALA A 119 -6.02 4.40 -11.51
CA ALA A 119 -5.55 5.53 -10.72
C ALA A 119 -4.49 5.12 -9.69
N ALA A 120 -4.72 3.99 -8.99
CA ALA A 120 -3.76 3.44 -8.04
C ALA A 120 -2.45 3.01 -8.72
N VAL A 121 -2.48 2.46 -9.94
CA VAL A 121 -1.27 2.13 -10.72
C VAL A 121 -0.44 3.37 -11.01
N TYR A 122 -1.07 4.41 -11.57
CA TYR A 122 -0.35 5.65 -11.91
C TYR A 122 0.22 6.32 -10.66
N ARG A 123 -0.53 6.32 -9.55
CA ARG A 123 -0.07 6.84 -8.27
C ARG A 123 1.12 6.04 -7.74
N ALA A 124 1.03 4.71 -7.70
CA ALA A 124 2.11 3.85 -7.24
C ALA A 124 3.41 4.06 -8.05
N VAL A 125 3.31 4.13 -9.37
CA VAL A 125 4.48 4.40 -10.23
C VAL A 125 5.03 5.80 -9.98
N LYS A 126 4.16 6.82 -9.83
CA LYS A 126 4.58 8.19 -9.55
C LYS A 126 5.29 8.32 -8.20
N GLU A 127 4.72 7.73 -7.15
CA GLU A 127 5.23 7.83 -5.78
C GLU A 127 6.56 7.07 -5.62
N GLU A 128 6.64 5.82 -6.09
CA GLU A 128 7.82 4.98 -5.86
C GLU A 128 8.90 5.08 -6.95
N LEU A 129 8.54 5.40 -8.20
CA LEU A 129 9.47 5.39 -9.35
C LEU A 129 9.60 6.76 -10.05
N GLY A 130 8.76 7.73 -9.71
CA GLY A 130 8.66 9.02 -10.41
C GLY A 130 9.91 9.91 -10.28
N SER A 131 10.81 9.65 -9.34
CA SER A 131 12.09 10.37 -9.24
C SER A 131 13.07 10.02 -10.37
N LEU A 132 12.93 8.84 -10.98
CA LEU A 132 13.78 8.35 -12.08
C LEU A 132 13.15 8.58 -13.44
N VAL A 133 11.82 8.49 -13.51
CA VAL A 133 11.08 8.86 -14.71
C VAL A 133 11.27 10.36 -14.86
N LYS A 134 12.08 10.80 -15.82
CA LYS A 134 12.27 12.22 -16.15
C LYS A 134 10.94 12.84 -16.53
N ILE A 135 10.22 13.37 -15.56
CA ILE A 135 9.01 14.15 -15.82
C ILE A 135 9.45 15.57 -16.16
N GLU A 136 10.19 15.72 -17.27
CA GLU A 136 10.61 17.02 -17.81
C GLU A 136 9.39 17.90 -18.22
N SER A 137 8.17 17.35 -18.17
CA SER A 137 6.91 18.05 -18.45
C SER A 137 6.11 18.52 -17.23
N LEU A 138 6.54 18.25 -15.98
CA LEU A 138 5.72 18.57 -14.78
C LEU A 138 6.05 19.90 -14.08
N ARG A 139 7.00 20.71 -14.57
CA ARG A 139 7.31 21.99 -13.90
C ARG A 139 6.31 23.11 -14.16
N ASN A 140 5.36 22.92 -15.07
CA ASN A 140 4.25 23.85 -15.29
C ASN A 140 3.01 23.04 -15.65
N LEU A 141 2.10 22.77 -14.72
CA LEU A 141 0.67 22.74 -15.01
C LEU A 141 -0.13 22.58 -13.71
N ASP A 142 -0.94 23.58 -13.42
CA ASP A 142 -2.06 23.49 -12.49
C ASP A 142 -2.98 22.31 -12.89
N ASP A 143 -3.25 21.45 -11.91
CA ASP A 143 -4.47 20.72 -11.55
C ASP A 143 -5.48 20.18 -12.60
N GLU A 144 -5.24 20.22 -13.92
CA GLU A 144 -6.26 19.81 -14.90
C GLU A 144 -5.83 18.78 -15.97
N ILE A 145 -4.57 18.31 -15.96
CA ILE A 145 -4.12 17.28 -16.93
C ILE A 145 -3.31 16.17 -16.24
N CYS A 146 -3.99 15.38 -15.41
CA CYS A 146 -3.48 14.09 -14.90
C CYS A 146 -3.26 13.06 -16.03
N ASN A 147 -3.62 13.39 -17.27
CA ASN A 147 -3.53 12.50 -18.43
C ASN A 147 -2.13 12.41 -19.05
N ASN A 148 -1.13 13.18 -18.62
CA ASN A 148 0.23 13.11 -19.20
C ASN A 148 1.27 12.34 -18.38
N VAL A 149 0.89 11.76 -17.23
CA VAL A 149 1.63 10.59 -16.69
C VAL A 149 1.41 9.37 -17.58
N SER A 150 0.31 9.36 -18.35
CA SER A 150 -0.06 8.29 -19.29
C SER A 150 0.94 8.05 -20.42
N GLY A 151 1.86 8.99 -20.71
CA GLY A 151 2.86 8.80 -21.77
C GLY A 151 3.95 7.79 -21.42
N ASN A 152 4.29 7.66 -20.13
CA ASN A 152 5.42 6.83 -19.69
C ASN A 152 4.97 5.53 -19.02
N VAL A 153 3.66 5.35 -18.78
CA VAL A 153 3.10 4.14 -18.15
C VAL A 153 1.99 3.60 -19.04
N MET A 154 2.21 2.41 -19.59
CA MET A 154 1.23 1.70 -20.42
C MET A 154 0.72 0.46 -19.69
N ILE A 155 -0.51 0.51 -19.17
CA ILE A 155 -1.17 -0.66 -18.59
C ILE A 155 -1.57 -1.62 -19.72
N LEU A 156 -1.17 -2.88 -19.63
CA LEU A 156 -1.50 -3.88 -20.65
C LEU A 156 -3.00 -4.23 -20.58
N PRO A 157 -3.78 -3.99 -21.66
CA PRO A 157 -5.20 -4.31 -21.68
C PRO A 157 -5.45 -5.81 -21.44
N GLY A 158 -6.42 -6.13 -20.58
CA GLY A 158 -6.79 -7.51 -20.28
C GLY A 158 -5.85 -8.27 -19.33
N SER A 159 -4.80 -7.62 -18.80
CA SER A 159 -3.88 -8.23 -17.81
C SER A 159 -4.43 -8.27 -16.38
N TYR A 160 -5.51 -7.53 -16.10
CA TYR A 160 -6.04 -7.38 -14.75
C TYR A 160 -6.52 -8.71 -14.16
N THR A 161 -6.06 -9.01 -12.94
CA THR A 161 -6.55 -10.12 -12.12
C THR A 161 -6.83 -9.67 -10.70
N LYS A 162 -7.85 -10.28 -10.07
CA LYS A 162 -8.22 -10.03 -8.68
C LYS A 162 -8.08 -11.32 -7.86
N LYS A 163 -7.41 -11.24 -6.72
CA LYS A 163 -7.26 -12.36 -5.78
C LYS A 163 -7.53 -11.89 -4.36
N VAL A 164 -8.18 -12.73 -3.56
CA VAL A 164 -8.33 -12.51 -2.11
C VAL A 164 -7.46 -13.50 -1.37
N GLU A 165 -6.64 -13.02 -0.44
CA GLU A 165 -5.75 -13.85 0.38
C GLU A 165 -5.91 -13.54 1.86
N GLU A 166 -6.10 -14.56 2.67
CA GLU A 166 -6.09 -14.44 4.13
C GLU A 166 -4.74 -14.92 4.68
N ARG A 167 -4.06 -14.05 5.44
CA ARG A 167 -2.79 -14.38 6.10
C ARG A 167 -2.55 -13.47 7.30
N VAL A 168 -1.62 -13.86 8.18
CA VAL A 168 -1.17 -12.99 9.28
C VAL A 168 -0.37 -11.82 8.71
N SER A 169 -0.65 -10.60 9.19
CA SER A 169 0.10 -9.42 8.78
C SER A 169 1.56 -9.50 9.24
N ALA A 170 2.49 -9.46 8.29
CA ALA A 170 3.92 -9.38 8.60
C ALA A 170 4.28 -8.06 9.32
N SER A 171 3.57 -6.97 8.99
CA SER A 171 3.77 -5.65 9.63
C SER A 171 3.16 -5.59 11.03
N TYR A 172 2.13 -6.39 11.30
CA TYR A 172 1.38 -6.39 12.56
C TYR A 172 1.22 -7.85 13.06
N PRO A 173 2.28 -8.46 13.64
CA PRO A 173 2.22 -9.84 14.12
C PRO A 173 1.03 -10.07 15.06
N GLY A 174 0.32 -11.18 14.87
CA GLY A 174 -0.89 -11.53 15.63
C GLY A 174 -2.18 -10.87 15.14
N LEU A 175 -2.13 -9.97 14.16
CA LEU A 175 -3.30 -9.41 13.49
C LEU A 175 -3.58 -10.17 12.18
N PRO A 176 -4.65 -10.97 12.10
CA PRO A 176 -5.10 -11.55 10.84
C PRO A 176 -5.41 -10.46 9.83
N ALA A 177 -5.13 -10.74 8.56
CA ALA A 177 -5.39 -9.82 7.47
C ALA A 177 -6.03 -10.50 6.27
N CYS A 178 -6.97 -9.80 5.66
CA CYS A 178 -7.57 -10.13 4.37
C CYS A 178 -7.03 -9.13 3.34
N TYR A 179 -6.26 -9.63 2.38
CA TYR A 179 -5.70 -8.83 1.29
C TYR A 179 -6.54 -9.01 0.04
N VAL A 180 -7.08 -7.92 -0.47
CA VAL A 180 -7.71 -7.87 -1.79
C VAL A 180 -6.65 -7.37 -2.76
N LEU A 181 -6.08 -8.27 -3.55
CA LEU A 181 -4.96 -8.01 -4.45
C LEU A 181 -5.48 -7.76 -5.87
N HIS A 182 -5.16 -6.59 -6.42
CA HIS A 182 -5.48 -6.16 -7.77
C HIS A 182 -4.19 -6.16 -8.58
N THR A 183 -3.94 -7.20 -9.36
CA THR A 183 -2.71 -7.31 -10.15
C THR A 183 -2.94 -6.85 -11.57
N VAL A 184 -2.04 -6.03 -12.09
CA VAL A 184 -2.00 -5.62 -13.50
C VAL A 184 -0.58 -5.72 -14.04
N ASP A 185 -0.46 -5.91 -15.33
CA ASP A 185 0.81 -5.78 -16.03
C ASP A 185 0.92 -4.37 -16.64
N ALA A 186 2.10 -3.77 -16.57
CA ALA A 186 2.37 -2.46 -17.15
C ALA A 186 3.77 -2.39 -17.76
N GLU A 187 3.95 -1.53 -18.76
CA GLU A 187 5.26 -1.10 -19.24
C GLU A 187 5.53 0.32 -18.73
N VAL A 188 6.76 0.58 -18.28
CA VAL A 188 7.16 1.90 -17.79
C VAL A 188 8.43 2.35 -18.50
N GLU A 189 8.33 3.45 -19.24
CA GLU A 189 9.45 4.02 -19.98
C GLU A 189 10.41 4.80 -19.07
N GLY A 190 11.69 4.82 -19.44
CA GLY A 190 12.71 5.62 -18.75
C GLY A 190 13.30 4.98 -17.48
N LEU A 191 12.93 3.74 -17.14
CA LEU A 191 13.56 3.02 -16.02
C LEU A 191 14.98 2.53 -16.36
N PRO A 192 15.91 2.49 -15.39
CA PRO A 192 17.26 1.96 -15.60
C PRO A 192 17.26 0.47 -16.00
N GLU A 193 18.23 0.09 -16.85
CA GLU A 193 18.41 -1.32 -17.26
C GLU A 193 18.96 -2.22 -16.15
N GLY A 194 19.74 -1.64 -15.22
CA GLY A 194 20.36 -2.34 -14.10
C GLY A 194 19.53 -2.29 -12.82
N GLU A 195 20.14 -2.72 -11.70
CA GLU A 195 19.59 -2.47 -10.36
C GLU A 195 19.65 -0.98 -10.03
N PHE A 196 18.65 -0.47 -9.32
CA PHE A 196 18.56 0.94 -8.93
C PHE A 196 17.83 1.09 -7.59
N CYS A 197 17.89 2.30 -7.02
CA CYS A 197 17.11 2.64 -5.85
C CYS A 197 16.37 3.95 -6.04
N THR A 198 15.23 4.09 -5.36
CA THR A 198 14.44 5.31 -5.30
C THR A 198 14.22 5.73 -3.86
N GLU A 199 14.07 7.03 -3.62
CA GLU A 199 13.78 7.58 -2.31
C GLU A 199 12.30 7.99 -2.23
N GLU A 200 11.65 7.65 -1.12
CA GLU A 200 10.27 8.05 -0.82
C GLU A 200 10.30 9.22 0.15
N ILE A 201 9.76 10.37 -0.29
CA ILE A 201 9.90 11.63 0.45
C ILE A 201 8.87 11.70 1.59
N GLU A 202 7.58 11.38 1.35
CA GLU A 202 6.52 11.40 2.39
C GLU A 202 5.35 10.41 2.13
N GLU A 203 5.28 9.30 2.88
CA GLU A 203 4.17 8.29 2.84
C GLU A 203 2.84 8.87 3.40
N TYR A 204 2.89 9.92 4.24
CA TYR A 204 1.75 10.47 4.99
C TYR A 204 1.71 12.01 5.04
N GLY A 205 1.84 12.70 3.89
CA GLY A 205 1.97 14.17 3.81
C GLY A 205 0.97 14.99 4.67
N ASP A 206 -0.33 14.67 4.63
CA ASP A 206 -1.34 15.43 5.40
C ASP A 206 -1.22 15.28 6.93
N PHE A 207 -0.55 14.23 7.39
CA PHE A 207 -0.28 13.93 8.80
C PHE A 207 1.16 14.28 9.21
N SER A 208 2.08 14.44 8.25
CA SER A 208 3.44 14.92 8.47
C SER A 208 3.43 16.39 8.92
N GLU A 209 2.60 17.23 8.28
CA GLU A 209 2.40 18.63 8.66
C GLU A 209 1.88 18.83 10.10
N ARG A 210 1.22 17.80 10.65
CA ARG A 210 0.69 17.80 12.02
C ARG A 210 1.62 17.12 13.03
N GLY A 211 2.80 16.66 12.61
CA GLY A 211 3.76 15.92 13.45
C GLY A 211 3.26 14.55 13.93
N LEU A 212 2.13 14.06 13.40
CA LEU A 212 1.53 12.78 13.80
C LEU A 212 2.20 11.59 13.09
N ALA A 213 2.77 11.84 11.91
CA ALA A 213 3.53 10.84 11.15
C ALA A 213 4.95 10.60 11.71
N ASP A 214 5.49 11.50 12.54
CA ASP A 214 6.85 11.37 13.09
C ASP A 214 7.02 10.14 13.98
N CYS A 215 5.93 9.69 14.60
CA CYS A 215 5.89 8.47 15.41
C CYS A 215 5.76 7.19 14.58
N ALA A 216 5.53 7.28 13.26
CA ALA A 216 5.30 6.15 12.38
C ALA A 216 6.61 5.68 11.72
N VAL A 217 6.74 4.38 11.50
CA VAL A 217 7.86 3.82 10.72
C VAL A 217 7.48 3.89 9.25
N SER A 218 8.16 4.73 8.46
CA SER A 218 7.94 4.87 7.02
C SER A 218 9.01 4.15 6.21
N CYS A 219 8.73 3.84 4.95
CA CYS A 219 9.79 3.53 4.01
C CYS A 219 10.58 4.81 3.67
N LYS A 220 11.86 4.65 3.35
CA LYS A 220 12.75 5.75 2.91
C LYS A 220 13.38 5.45 1.58
N ARG A 221 13.78 4.19 1.36
CA ARG A 221 14.38 3.76 0.09
C ARG A 221 13.84 2.43 -0.34
N HIS A 222 13.57 2.34 -1.64
CA HIS A 222 13.22 1.09 -2.32
C HIS A 222 14.38 0.67 -3.21
N TYR A 223 14.73 -0.61 -3.18
CA TYR A 223 15.81 -1.17 -4.00
C TYR A 223 15.23 -2.14 -5.01
N TRP A 224 15.39 -1.79 -6.29
CA TRP A 224 14.75 -2.42 -7.42
C TRP A 224 15.72 -3.25 -8.23
N LYS A 225 15.25 -4.38 -8.74
CA LYS A 225 15.98 -5.20 -9.69
C LYS A 225 15.07 -5.90 -10.67
N TRP A 226 15.61 -6.18 -11.85
CA TRP A 226 14.95 -6.96 -12.88
C TRP A 226 15.19 -8.45 -12.66
N VAL A 227 14.14 -9.25 -12.70
CA VAL A 227 14.21 -10.72 -12.60
C VAL A 227 13.44 -11.38 -13.74
N ASP A 228 13.76 -12.63 -14.02
CA ASP A 228 12.99 -13.41 -14.99
C ASP A 228 11.56 -13.64 -14.47
N SER A 229 10.58 -13.63 -15.37
CA SER A 229 9.16 -13.72 -15.02
C SER A 229 8.80 -14.99 -14.24
N GLU A 230 9.54 -16.08 -14.45
CA GLU A 230 9.39 -17.36 -13.74
C GLU A 230 9.88 -17.32 -12.27
N SER A 231 10.60 -16.25 -11.89
CA SER A 231 11.16 -16.08 -10.54
C SER A 231 10.27 -15.24 -9.61
N VAL A 232 9.07 -14.84 -10.07
CA VAL A 232 8.14 -13.92 -9.37
C VAL A 232 6.92 -14.65 -8.85
#